data_AF-A0A0Q6AK66-F1
#
_entry.id   AF-A0A0Q6AK66-F1
#
_cell.length_a   1.000
_cell.length_b   1.000
_cell.length_c   1.000
_cell.angle_alpha   90.00
_cell.angle_beta   90.00
_cell.angle_gamma   90.00
#
_symmetry.space_group_name_H-M   'P 1'
#
loop_
_entity.id
_entity.type
_entity.pdbx_description
1 polymer ?
#
loop_
_entity_poly.entity_id
_entity_poly.type
_entity_poly.pdbx_seq_one_letter_code
_entity_poly.pdbx_strand_id
1 'polypeptide(L)'
;MGKLKTNQSKQELIPKNKIMTTITTTIKNLNVLAQKVLMKQIEIIKNSPENSSVNIANKSLLNFDDSTSVWAAGGSLEAAGLAYYGVSCTLDLTNFTNVKAVDFSAHGWGAVAAAIECEVVGAFVVDPSTVAGKCKWVIVAGALEEGAVSLTLMTESGSLIGTFTGLAEGVGAFTWGKDNGELKVIA
;
A
#
# COMPACT_ATOMS: atom_id res chain seq x y z
N MET A 1 46.68 -50.98 -5.54
CA MET A 1 45.58 -50.75 -4.57
C MET A 1 45.92 -49.51 -3.73
N GLY A 2 45.51 -48.32 -4.19
CA GLY A 2 45.71 -47.06 -3.46
C GLY A 2 44.44 -46.70 -2.66
N LYS A 3 44.57 -46.53 -1.34
CA LYS A 3 43.47 -46.08 -0.48
C LYS A 3 43.30 -44.57 -0.63
N LEU A 4 42.22 -44.13 -1.28
CA LEU A 4 41.74 -42.75 -1.24
C LEU A 4 41.26 -42.44 0.19
N LYS A 5 41.98 -41.55 0.89
CA LYS A 5 41.51 -40.96 2.15
C LYS A 5 40.63 -39.76 1.81
N THR A 6 39.33 -39.89 2.03
CA THR A 6 38.37 -38.80 1.94
C THR A 6 38.59 -37.83 3.10
N ASN A 7 39.13 -36.65 2.81
CA ASN A 7 39.17 -35.52 3.74
C ASN A 7 37.74 -34.99 3.91
N GLN A 8 37.03 -35.45 4.94
CA GLN A 8 35.83 -34.77 5.41
C GLN A 8 36.27 -33.45 6.05
N SER A 9 36.03 -32.34 5.35
CA SER A 9 36.14 -31.01 5.95
C SER A 9 35.14 -30.94 7.11
N LYS A 10 35.65 -30.74 8.33
CA LYS A 10 34.81 -30.42 9.49
C LYS A 10 34.18 -29.05 9.21
N GLN A 11 32.95 -29.03 8.69
CA GLN A 11 32.12 -27.84 8.75
C GLN A 11 31.83 -27.60 10.24
N GLU A 12 32.45 -26.58 10.83
CA GLU A 12 32.10 -26.12 12.16
C GLU A 12 30.66 -25.60 12.11
N LEU A 13 29.73 -26.41 12.64
CA LEU A 13 28.35 -26.01 12.86
C LEU A 13 28.35 -24.81 13.81
N ILE A 14 28.03 -23.63 13.27
CA ILE A 14 27.82 -22.43 14.08
C ILE A 14 26.65 -22.74 15.04
N PRO A 15 26.84 -22.57 16.37
CA PRO A 15 25.79 -22.87 17.33
C PRO A 15 24.54 -22.04 17.04
N LYS A 16 23.36 -22.68 17.00
CA LYS A 16 22.07 -22.02 16.75
C LYS A 16 21.86 -20.76 17.60
N ASN A 17 22.32 -20.78 18.85
CA ASN A 17 22.25 -19.63 19.77
C ASN A 17 23.05 -18.41 19.26
N LYS A 18 24.21 -18.61 18.62
CA LYS A 18 25.02 -17.53 18.05
C LYS A 18 24.37 -16.91 16.81
N ILE A 19 23.66 -17.72 16.02
CA ILE A 19 22.87 -17.27 14.87
C ILE A 19 21.69 -16.42 15.36
N MET A 20 20.93 -16.91 16.34
CA MET A 20 19.77 -16.20 16.89
C MET A 20 20.14 -14.84 17.49
N THR A 21 21.22 -14.76 18.27
CA THR A 21 21.70 -13.48 18.84
C THR A 21 22.08 -12.47 17.75
N THR A 22 22.73 -12.94 16.68
CA THR A 22 23.10 -12.08 15.53
C THR A 22 21.87 -11.55 14.79
N ILE A 23 20.85 -12.40 14.60
CA ILE A 23 19.58 -12.01 13.96
C ILE A 23 18.88 -10.94 14.79
N THR A 24 18.70 -11.16 16.09
CA THR A 24 18.04 -10.20 16.99
C THR A 24 18.76 -8.86 17.03
N THR A 25 20.10 -8.88 17.07
CA THR A 25 20.91 -7.66 17.05
C THR A 25 20.76 -6.90 15.73
N THR A 26 20.76 -7.61 14.61
CA THR A 26 20.55 -7.02 13.28
C THR A 26 19.17 -6.38 13.16
N ILE A 27 18.10 -7.06 13.59
CA ILE A 27 16.73 -6.51 13.59
C ILE A 27 16.67 -5.23 14.43
N LYS A 28 17.27 -5.24 15.63
CA LYS A 28 17.30 -4.07 16.49
C LYS A 28 18.01 -2.89 15.81
N ASN A 29 19.16 -3.13 15.18
CA ASN A 29 19.92 -2.11 14.47
C ASN A 29 19.16 -1.54 13.27
N LEU A 30 18.46 -2.40 12.51
CA LEU A 30 17.60 -1.97 11.40
C LEU A 30 16.45 -1.09 11.88
N ASN A 31 15.80 -1.45 12.98
CA ASN A 31 14.73 -0.63 13.56
C ASN A 31 15.24 0.75 13.99
N VAL A 32 16.42 0.82 14.61
CA VAL A 32 17.05 2.10 14.99
C VAL A 32 17.39 2.94 13.76
N LEU A 33 17.91 2.33 12.71
CA LEU A 33 18.24 3.03 11.46
C LEU A 33 16.98 3.56 10.77
N ALA A 34 15.93 2.74 10.67
CA ALA A 34 14.64 3.13 10.11
C ALA A 34 14.05 4.34 10.84
N GLN A 35 14.07 4.33 12.18
CA GLN A 35 13.63 5.47 12.98
C GLN A 35 14.45 6.74 12.71
N LYS A 36 15.78 6.63 12.61
CA LYS A 36 16.64 7.79 12.31
C LYS A 36 16.34 8.39 10.93
N VAL A 37 16.13 7.54 9.92
CA VAL A 37 15.80 8.00 8.56
C VAL A 37 14.43 8.68 8.55
N LEU A 38 13.43 8.09 9.19
CA LEU A 38 12.10 8.66 9.30
C LEU A 38 12.12 10.04 9.99
N MET A 39 12.81 10.16 11.12
CA MET A 39 12.92 11.43 11.85
C MET A 39 13.58 12.52 11.01
N LYS A 40 14.62 12.17 10.24
CA LYS A 40 15.28 13.10 9.32
C LYS A 40 14.34 13.57 8.21
N GLN A 41 13.50 12.68 7.68
CA GLN A 41 12.50 13.05 6.68
C GLN A 41 11.43 13.99 7.27
N ILE A 42 10.92 13.68 8.46
CA ILE A 42 9.97 14.55 9.18
C ILE A 42 10.57 15.93 9.39
N GLU A 43 11.84 16.01 9.82
CA GLU A 43 12.54 17.28 10.02
C GLU A 43 12.67 18.08 8.71
N ILE A 44 13.02 17.44 7.60
CA ILE A 44 13.08 18.08 6.28
C ILE A 44 11.72 18.68 5.93
N ILE A 45 10.63 17.94 6.13
CA ILE A 45 9.29 18.41 5.79
C ILE A 45 8.89 19.57 6.72
N LYS A 46 9.12 19.47 8.04
CA LYS A 46 8.80 20.54 9.02
C LYS A 46 9.55 21.84 8.75
N ASN A 47 10.79 21.74 8.30
CA ASN A 47 11.64 22.90 7.99
C ASN A 47 11.45 23.42 6.55
N SER A 48 10.64 22.75 5.72
CA SER A 48 10.38 23.18 4.34
C SER A 48 9.37 24.35 4.33
N PRO A 49 9.56 25.38 3.47
CA PRO A 49 8.62 26.49 3.34
C PRO A 49 7.19 25.99 3.09
N GLU A 50 6.18 26.65 3.66
CA GLU A 50 4.78 26.20 3.64
C GLU A 50 4.22 26.02 2.21
N ASN A 51 4.71 26.82 1.27
CA ASN A 51 4.34 26.79 -0.16
C ASN A 51 5.27 25.94 -1.03
N SER A 52 6.26 25.25 -0.45
CA SER A 52 7.17 24.38 -1.21
C SER A 52 6.47 23.08 -1.63
N SER A 53 6.89 22.51 -2.75
CA SER A 53 6.40 21.20 -3.22
C SER A 53 6.58 20.09 -2.18
N VAL A 54 7.66 20.16 -1.38
CA VAL A 54 7.92 19.23 -0.29
C VAL A 54 6.89 19.36 0.82
N ASN A 55 6.56 20.58 1.26
CA ASN A 55 5.57 20.78 2.32
C ASN A 55 4.15 20.41 1.83
N ILE A 56 3.75 20.87 0.63
CA ILE A 56 2.43 20.57 0.05
C ILE A 56 2.21 19.07 -0.10
N ALA A 57 3.19 18.32 -0.62
CA ALA A 57 3.05 16.88 -0.83
C ALA A 57 2.93 16.09 0.49
N ASN A 58 3.56 16.59 1.56
CA ASN A 58 3.74 15.85 2.81
C ASN A 58 3.01 16.49 4.01
N LYS A 59 2.15 17.50 3.79
CA LYS A 59 1.43 18.20 4.86
C LYS A 59 0.57 17.25 5.70
N SER A 60 0.00 16.21 5.08
CA SER A 60 -0.74 15.15 5.77
C SER A 60 0.16 14.27 6.64
N LEU A 61 1.44 14.11 6.30
CA LEU A 61 2.41 13.32 7.07
C LEU A 61 2.91 14.01 8.34
N LEU A 62 2.75 15.33 8.42
CA LEU A 62 3.17 16.11 9.59
C LEU A 62 2.10 16.28 10.65
N ASN A 63 0.84 16.13 10.25
CA ASN A 63 -0.30 16.16 11.16
C ASN A 63 -0.66 14.74 11.64
N PHE A 64 0.36 13.86 11.74
CA PHE A 64 0.21 12.63 12.51
C PHE A 64 0.22 12.99 13.99
N ASP A 65 -0.96 13.26 14.56
CA ASP A 65 -1.15 13.04 15.98
C ASP A 65 -1.30 11.52 16.22
N ASP A 66 -1.20 11.06 17.46
CA ASP A 66 -1.51 9.66 17.80
C ASP A 66 -3.00 9.31 17.50
N SER A 67 -3.76 10.22 16.90
CA SER A 67 -5.15 10.06 16.44
C SER A 67 -5.29 9.87 14.93
N THR A 68 -4.20 9.83 14.14
CA THR A 68 -4.25 9.33 12.75
C THR A 68 -4.67 7.88 12.79
N SER A 69 -5.98 7.69 12.75
CA SER A 69 -6.61 6.39 12.81
C SER A 69 -6.25 5.73 11.50
N VAL A 70 -5.29 4.79 11.55
CA VAL A 70 -5.14 3.84 10.46
C VAL A 70 -6.41 2.99 10.49
N TRP A 71 -7.17 3.03 9.39
CA TRP A 71 -8.35 2.20 9.26
C TRP A 71 -7.98 1.00 8.40
N ALA A 72 -7.95 -0.19 9.01
CA ALA A 72 -7.89 -1.43 8.25
C ALA A 72 -9.16 -1.53 7.40
N ALA A 73 -9.01 -1.92 6.15
CA ALA A 73 -10.10 -1.98 5.19
C ALA A 73 -10.12 -3.32 4.47
N GLY A 74 -11.32 -3.83 4.20
CA GLY A 74 -11.57 -4.99 3.36
C GLY A 74 -12.84 -4.78 2.54
N GLY A 75 -12.88 -5.31 1.33
CA GLY A 75 -14.08 -5.21 0.50
C GLY A 75 -13.87 -5.68 -0.93
N SER A 76 -14.71 -5.19 -1.85
CA SER A 76 -14.69 -5.58 -3.25
C SER A 76 -14.23 -4.45 -4.15
N LEU A 77 -13.53 -4.81 -5.22
CA LEU A 77 -13.07 -3.92 -6.28
C LEU A 77 -13.46 -4.52 -7.62
N GLU A 78 -14.10 -3.69 -8.44
CA GLU A 78 -14.49 -3.99 -9.81
C GLU A 78 -13.83 -2.98 -10.75
N ALA A 79 -13.30 -3.46 -11.87
CA ALA A 79 -12.76 -2.62 -12.92
C ALA A 79 -13.09 -3.20 -14.30
N ALA A 80 -13.82 -2.45 -15.12
CA ALA A 80 -14.24 -2.92 -16.44
C ALA A 80 -14.11 -1.82 -17.50
N GLY A 81 -13.59 -2.14 -18.68
CA GLY A 81 -13.47 -1.21 -19.79
C GLY A 81 -12.51 -1.60 -20.91
N LEU A 82 -12.51 -0.78 -21.96
CA LEU A 82 -11.61 -0.87 -23.11
C LEU A 82 -10.98 0.51 -23.33
N ALA A 83 -9.72 0.68 -22.94
CA ALA A 83 -8.98 1.96 -22.89
C ALA A 83 -9.58 3.02 -21.94
N TYR A 84 -10.90 3.08 -21.79
CA TYR A 84 -11.62 3.84 -20.79
C TYR A 84 -12.36 2.88 -19.85
N TYR A 85 -12.07 2.98 -18.56
CA TYR A 85 -12.48 2.06 -17.52
C TYR A 85 -13.44 2.72 -16.56
N GLY A 86 -14.48 1.99 -16.14
CA GLY A 86 -15.16 2.22 -14.88
C GLY A 86 -14.45 1.45 -13.78
N VAL A 87 -14.24 2.08 -12.62
CA VAL A 87 -13.71 1.45 -11.41
C VAL A 87 -14.70 1.72 -10.28
N SER A 88 -15.08 0.66 -9.56
CA SER A 88 -15.92 0.73 -8.38
C SER A 88 -15.26 -0.06 -7.25
N CYS A 89 -15.27 0.48 -6.04
CA CYS A 89 -14.68 -0.18 -4.87
C CYS A 89 -15.51 0.14 -3.64
N THR A 90 -16.00 -0.89 -2.96
CA THR A 90 -16.71 -0.76 -1.69
C THR A 90 -15.86 -1.37 -0.60
N LEU A 91 -15.61 -0.62 0.48
CA LEU A 91 -14.73 -1.03 1.55
C LEU A 91 -15.41 -0.84 2.91
N ASP A 92 -15.38 -1.89 3.71
CA ASP A 92 -15.65 -1.83 5.15
C ASP A 92 -14.35 -1.49 5.86
N LEU A 93 -14.40 -0.52 6.77
CA LEU A 93 -13.27 0.01 7.50
C LEU A 93 -13.41 -0.17 9.00
N THR A 94 -12.31 -0.46 9.68
CA THR A 94 -12.25 -0.41 11.14
C THR A 94 -10.91 0.13 11.63
N ASN A 95 -10.95 0.95 12.68
CA ASN A 95 -9.77 1.30 13.47
C ASN A 95 -9.74 0.52 14.81
N PHE A 96 -10.43 -0.62 14.88
CA PHE A 96 -10.66 -1.46 16.07
C PHE A 96 -11.50 -0.85 17.20
N THR A 97 -11.89 0.42 17.09
CA THR A 97 -12.78 1.10 18.05
C THR A 97 -14.09 1.55 17.41
N ASN A 98 -14.04 1.90 16.13
CA ASN A 98 -15.15 2.32 15.30
C ASN A 98 -15.14 1.52 13.99
N VAL A 99 -16.29 1.51 13.32
CA VAL A 99 -16.48 0.94 11.99
C VAL A 99 -17.04 2.04 11.09
N LYS A 100 -16.58 2.07 9.85
CA LYS A 100 -17.10 2.93 8.79
C LYS A 100 -17.19 2.14 7.49
N ALA A 101 -17.96 2.60 6.53
CA ALA A 101 -17.94 2.08 5.18
C ALA A 101 -17.73 3.20 4.17
N VAL A 102 -17.01 2.91 3.08
CA VAL A 102 -16.81 3.84 1.97
C VAL A 102 -17.10 3.18 0.64
N ASP A 103 -17.67 3.99 -0.25
CA ASP A 103 -17.81 3.68 -1.67
C ASP A 103 -16.91 4.61 -2.46
N PHE A 104 -16.09 4.04 -3.32
CA PHE A 104 -15.28 4.73 -4.30
C PHE A 104 -15.78 4.37 -5.70
N SER A 105 -16.00 5.39 -6.52
CA SER A 105 -16.36 5.21 -7.92
C SER A 105 -15.56 6.16 -8.80
N ALA A 106 -15.11 5.67 -9.95
CA ALA A 106 -14.33 6.47 -10.87
C ALA A 106 -14.46 5.99 -12.30
N HIS A 107 -14.06 6.87 -13.21
CA HIS A 107 -13.79 6.51 -14.60
C HIS A 107 -12.42 7.05 -14.99
N GLY A 108 -11.72 6.37 -15.89
CA GLY A 108 -10.41 6.83 -16.32
C GLY A 108 -9.80 6.06 -17.46
N TRP A 109 -8.65 6.55 -17.91
CA TRP A 109 -7.91 5.94 -19.01
C TRP A 109 -6.97 4.84 -18.53
N GLY A 110 -6.85 3.79 -19.32
CA GLY A 110 -5.91 2.70 -19.10
C GLY A 110 -5.42 2.04 -20.38
N ALA A 111 -4.44 1.15 -20.23
CA ALA A 111 -3.64 0.67 -21.38
C ALA A 111 -4.23 -0.54 -22.13
N VAL A 112 -5.28 -1.20 -21.61
CA VAL A 112 -5.74 -2.50 -22.14
C VAL A 112 -7.28 -2.59 -22.11
N ALA A 113 -7.85 -3.74 -22.49
CA ALA A 113 -9.20 -4.15 -22.10
C ALA A 113 -9.12 -5.01 -20.83
N ALA A 114 -9.96 -4.74 -19.84
CA ALA A 114 -10.09 -5.64 -18.70
C ALA A 114 -11.53 -5.67 -18.16
N ALA A 115 -11.89 -6.78 -17.54
CA ALA A 115 -13.04 -6.96 -16.68
C ALA A 115 -12.54 -7.78 -15.48
N ILE A 116 -12.34 -7.10 -14.37
CA ILE A 116 -11.72 -7.62 -13.15
C ILE A 116 -12.69 -7.45 -12.01
N GLU A 117 -12.83 -8.50 -11.22
CA GLU A 117 -13.50 -8.50 -9.93
C GLU A 117 -12.52 -9.07 -8.91
N CYS A 118 -12.48 -8.49 -7.71
CA CYS A 118 -11.53 -8.91 -6.70
C CYS A 118 -11.94 -8.49 -5.31
N GLU A 119 -11.62 -9.34 -4.34
CA GLU A 119 -11.59 -8.96 -2.94
C GLU A 119 -10.25 -8.25 -2.67
N VAL A 120 -10.32 -7.10 -1.99
CA VAL A 120 -9.16 -6.30 -1.63
C VAL A 120 -9.06 -6.09 -0.14
N VAL A 121 -7.83 -6.06 0.35
CA VAL A 121 -7.48 -5.69 1.73
C VAL A 121 -6.46 -4.57 1.73
N GLY A 122 -6.54 -3.69 2.70
CA GLY A 122 -5.65 -2.54 2.75
C GLY A 122 -5.86 -1.66 3.96
N ALA A 123 -5.45 -0.40 3.82
CA ALA A 123 -5.68 0.58 4.87
C ALA A 123 -5.87 1.99 4.32
N PHE A 124 -6.72 2.75 5.01
CA PHE A 124 -6.67 4.21 4.97
C PHE A 124 -5.65 4.71 5.98
N VAL A 125 -4.82 5.66 5.56
CA VAL A 125 -3.82 6.33 6.42
C VAL A 125 -4.33 7.65 7.01
N VAL A 126 -5.62 7.93 6.82
CA VAL A 126 -6.35 9.11 7.30
C VAL A 126 -7.78 8.71 7.65
N ASP A 127 -8.50 9.53 8.43
CA ASP A 127 -9.93 9.31 8.64
C ASP A 127 -10.70 9.49 7.31
N PRO A 128 -11.43 8.47 6.82
CA PRO A 128 -12.18 8.55 5.55
C PRO A 128 -13.20 9.70 5.51
N SER A 129 -13.75 10.12 6.66
CA SER A 129 -14.68 11.25 6.75
C SER A 129 -14.04 12.61 6.44
N THR A 130 -12.71 12.72 6.54
CA THR A 130 -11.97 13.96 6.27
C THR A 130 -11.56 14.11 4.80
N VAL A 131 -11.69 13.03 4.02
CA VAL A 131 -11.24 12.95 2.62
C VAL A 131 -12.35 12.54 1.66
N ALA A 132 -13.61 12.60 2.11
CA ALA A 132 -14.78 12.39 1.26
C ALA A 132 -14.84 13.45 0.14
N GLY A 133 -15.33 13.03 -1.03
CA GLY A 133 -15.44 13.86 -2.23
C GLY A 133 -14.43 13.46 -3.31
N LYS A 134 -13.96 14.44 -4.08
CA LYS A 134 -13.08 14.21 -5.23
C LYS A 134 -11.70 13.73 -4.78
N CYS A 135 -11.21 12.68 -5.44
CA CYS A 135 -9.89 12.13 -5.20
C CYS A 135 -9.25 11.70 -6.51
N LYS A 136 -7.97 11.36 -6.47
CA LYS A 136 -7.22 10.74 -7.55
C LYS A 136 -7.01 9.27 -7.24
N TRP A 137 -6.93 8.46 -8.27
CA TRP A 137 -6.69 7.03 -8.12
C TRP A 137 -5.65 6.52 -9.11
N VAL A 138 -5.01 5.43 -8.73
CA VAL A 138 -4.18 4.61 -9.61
C VAL A 138 -4.52 3.16 -9.34
N ILE A 139 -4.85 2.41 -10.40
CA ILE A 139 -4.94 0.96 -10.35
C ILE A 139 -3.79 0.36 -11.15
N VAL A 140 -3.23 -0.72 -10.62
CA VAL A 140 -2.38 -1.64 -11.37
C VAL A 140 -2.95 -3.03 -11.13
N ALA A 141 -3.34 -3.72 -12.20
CA ALA A 141 -3.84 -5.07 -12.09
C ALA A 141 -3.28 -5.96 -13.20
N GLY A 142 -3.01 -7.21 -12.89
CA GLY A 142 -2.86 -8.27 -13.90
C GLY A 142 -3.85 -9.36 -13.55
N ALA A 143 -4.63 -9.84 -14.53
CA ALA A 143 -5.63 -10.89 -14.31
C ALA A 143 -5.45 -12.08 -15.26
N LEU A 144 -4.25 -12.24 -15.86
CA LEU A 144 -3.93 -13.46 -16.59
C LEU A 144 -3.64 -14.57 -15.58
N GLU A 145 -4.58 -15.50 -15.41
CA GLU A 145 -4.45 -16.69 -14.55
C GLU A 145 -4.16 -16.35 -13.07
N GLU A 146 -5.08 -15.65 -12.40
CA GLU A 146 -4.96 -15.30 -10.96
C GLU A 146 -3.79 -14.34 -10.65
N GLY A 147 -3.86 -13.11 -11.17
CA GLY A 147 -2.85 -12.11 -10.86
C GLY A 147 -3.20 -11.25 -9.65
N ALA A 148 -2.47 -10.15 -9.47
CA ALA A 148 -2.65 -9.24 -8.35
C ALA A 148 -3.25 -7.91 -8.81
N VAL A 149 -4.05 -7.30 -7.95
CA VAL A 149 -4.50 -5.91 -8.08
C VAL A 149 -3.91 -5.04 -6.97
N SER A 150 -3.64 -3.78 -7.29
CA SER A 150 -3.29 -2.73 -6.36
C SER A 150 -4.06 -1.46 -6.73
N LEU A 151 -4.86 -0.96 -5.81
CA LEU A 151 -5.55 0.32 -5.89
C LEU A 151 -4.90 1.29 -4.89
N THR A 152 -4.53 2.47 -5.37
CA THR A 152 -4.04 3.57 -4.53
C THR A 152 -4.94 4.78 -4.69
N LEU A 153 -5.45 5.31 -3.57
CA LEU A 153 -6.26 6.52 -3.51
C LEU A 153 -5.43 7.69 -2.98
N MET A 154 -5.59 8.85 -3.58
CA MET A 154 -4.88 10.08 -3.22
C MET A 154 -5.83 11.27 -3.23
N THR A 155 -5.54 12.29 -2.44
CA THR A 155 -6.19 13.60 -2.53
C THR A 155 -5.92 14.27 -3.88
N GLU A 156 -6.68 15.31 -4.24
CA GLU A 156 -6.40 16.08 -5.47
C GLU A 156 -5.00 16.70 -5.48
N SER A 157 -4.45 17.04 -4.31
CA SER A 157 -3.07 17.52 -4.13
C SER A 157 -1.99 16.42 -4.21
N GLY A 158 -2.39 15.14 -4.30
CA GLY A 158 -1.49 14.00 -4.45
C GLY A 158 -1.05 13.33 -3.14
N SER A 159 -1.57 13.76 -2.00
CA SER A 159 -1.31 13.10 -0.71
C SER A 159 -2.05 11.77 -0.62
N LEU A 160 -1.40 10.72 -0.10
CA LEU A 160 -1.96 9.38 0.03
C LEU A 160 -3.18 9.35 0.97
N ILE A 161 -4.26 8.70 0.53
CA ILE A 161 -5.44 8.39 1.33
C ILE A 161 -5.39 6.94 1.81
N GLY A 162 -5.12 6.00 0.90
CA GLY A 162 -5.06 4.58 1.21
C GLY A 162 -4.56 3.72 0.06
N THR A 163 -4.20 2.48 0.39
CA THR A 163 -3.72 1.47 -0.56
C THR A 163 -4.38 0.14 -0.26
N PHE A 164 -4.85 -0.54 -1.31
CA PHE A 164 -5.59 -1.79 -1.24
C PHE A 164 -5.04 -2.77 -2.26
N THR A 165 -4.91 -4.03 -1.89
CA THR A 165 -4.41 -5.09 -2.77
C THR A 165 -5.24 -6.34 -2.62
N GLY A 166 -5.31 -7.12 -3.70
CA GLY A 166 -6.15 -8.30 -3.78
C GLY A 166 -5.67 -9.25 -4.85
N LEU A 167 -6.30 -10.41 -4.90
CA LEU A 167 -6.18 -11.34 -6.01
C LEU A 167 -7.20 -10.94 -7.08
N ALA A 168 -6.71 -10.75 -8.31
CA ALA A 168 -7.54 -10.35 -9.43
C ALA A 168 -8.15 -11.58 -10.10
N GLU A 169 -9.48 -11.64 -10.12
CA GLU A 169 -10.23 -12.61 -10.91
C GLU A 169 -10.79 -11.93 -12.17
N GLY A 170 -10.95 -12.69 -13.25
CA GLY A 170 -11.53 -12.20 -14.50
C GLY A 170 -10.58 -12.22 -15.70
N VAL A 171 -10.78 -11.28 -16.63
CA VAL A 171 -10.03 -11.20 -17.89
C VAL A 171 -9.37 -9.86 -18.04
N GLY A 172 -8.06 -9.85 -18.31
CA GLY A 172 -7.31 -8.62 -18.56
C GLY A 172 -5.81 -8.85 -18.49
N ALA A 173 -5.11 -8.52 -19.58
CA ALA A 173 -3.67 -8.36 -19.52
C ALA A 173 -3.34 -7.10 -18.72
N PHE A 174 -2.12 -7.03 -18.17
CA PHE A 174 -1.60 -5.96 -17.32
C PHE A 174 -2.27 -4.60 -17.61
N THR A 175 -3.15 -4.16 -16.72
CA THR A 175 -3.84 -2.88 -16.83
C THR A 175 -3.27 -1.92 -15.81
N TRP A 176 -2.99 -0.71 -16.28
CA TRP A 176 -2.74 0.44 -15.45
C TRP A 176 -3.80 1.48 -15.81
N GLY A 177 -4.43 2.06 -14.79
CA GLY A 177 -5.41 3.12 -14.93
C GLY A 177 -5.16 4.24 -13.92
N LYS A 178 -5.47 5.47 -14.32
CA LYS A 178 -5.47 6.62 -13.42
C LYS A 178 -6.44 7.68 -13.89
N ASP A 179 -7.11 8.35 -12.96
CA ASP A 179 -7.82 9.61 -13.19
C ASP A 179 -8.29 10.18 -11.84
N ASN A 180 -9.31 11.04 -11.90
CA ASN A 180 -10.11 11.47 -10.77
C ASN A 180 -11.26 10.48 -10.51
N GLY A 181 -11.71 10.44 -9.27
CA GLY A 181 -12.85 9.67 -8.82
C GLY A 181 -13.58 10.40 -7.69
N GLU A 182 -14.58 9.72 -7.14
CA GLU A 182 -15.38 10.21 -6.02
C GLU A 182 -15.40 9.16 -4.92
N LEU A 183 -15.03 9.58 -3.71
CA LEU A 183 -15.10 8.79 -2.48
C LEU A 183 -16.27 9.27 -1.62
N LYS A 184 -17.10 8.35 -1.17
CA LYS A 184 -18.27 8.61 -0.30
C LYS A 184 -18.15 7.79 0.97
N VAL A 185 -18.43 8.40 2.11
CA VAL A 185 -18.64 7.67 3.37
C VAL A 185 -20.12 7.33 3.44
N ILE A 186 -20.44 6.05 3.62
CA ILE A 186 -21.82 5.54 3.51
C ILE A 186 -22.44 5.11 4.84
N ALA A 187 -21.64 4.86 5.89
CA ALA A 187 -22.07 4.70 7.28
C ALA A 187 -20.88 4.79 8.23
#